data_AF-A0A2G5T7E0-F1
#
_entry.id   AF-A0A2G5T7E0-F1
#
_cell.length_a   1.000
_cell.length_b   1.000
_cell.length_c   1.000
_cell.angle_alpha   90.00
_cell.angle_beta   90.00
_cell.angle_gamma   90.00
#
_symmetry.space_group_name_H-M   'P 1'
#
loop_
_entity.id
_entity.type
_entity.pdbx_description
1 polymer ?
#
loop_
_entity_poly.entity_id
_entity_poly.type
_entity_poly.pdbx_seq_one_letter_code
_entity_poly.pdbx_strand_id
1 'polypeptide(L)'
;MLQFLFLLCSFTLFNISNTASVDSSASGVLCSVSVGRDELKCYMRLLEMTQTTVTTDWKSRSEVEEFRTSCDHIRDCYESMKCRKNDTDILQARKSTKGYCDRMLFMSDNFPDCIQKLNNKNSQCWQKYIPVPGYSCTDIFGAKDCVKSDVEKVCGKSEWVRFRDDIINFSLKGVSIFWKNPAEIQNFQQACKNLQGCYASLACRDEDWHINQVTQNMQAYCNSMVYLTTDFSGCMQKLNNRNSQCWMNYVPVNGDFCSNVFGYNYCVRSEIIEVCGQQEWIGFRDNMINLLSVVSPDCNLDQLRNL
;
A
#
# COMPACT_ATOMS: atom_id res chain seq x y z
N MET A 1 0.29 -5.64 2.83
CA MET A 1 1.35 -4.67 2.48
C MET A 1 1.69 -4.61 1.00
N LEU A 2 1.77 -5.73 0.25
CA LEU A 2 1.77 -5.66 -1.23
C LEU A 2 0.66 -4.70 -1.69
N GLN A 3 -0.55 -4.88 -1.18
CA GLN A 3 -1.71 -3.99 -1.36
C GLN A 3 -1.56 -2.53 -0.92
N PHE A 4 -0.71 -2.26 0.08
CA PHE A 4 -0.38 -0.91 0.56
C PHE A 4 0.59 -0.22 -0.39
N LEU A 5 1.57 -0.97 -0.88
CA LEU A 5 2.45 -0.60 -1.98
C LEU A 5 1.65 -0.47 -3.32
N PHE A 6 0.55 -1.21 -3.51
CA PHE A 6 -0.32 -1.07 -4.69
C PHE A 6 -1.35 0.06 -4.61
N LEU A 7 -1.84 0.39 -3.41
CA LEU A 7 -2.60 1.63 -3.16
C LEU A 7 -1.70 2.83 -3.38
N LEU A 8 -0.45 2.79 -2.89
CA LEU A 8 0.59 3.73 -3.28
C LEU A 8 0.73 3.84 -4.81
N CYS A 9 0.81 2.73 -5.55
CA CYS A 9 0.86 2.77 -7.03
C CYS A 9 -0.36 3.48 -7.63
N SER A 10 -1.59 3.17 -7.21
CA SER A 10 -2.76 3.90 -7.71
C SER A 10 -2.79 5.38 -7.29
N PHE A 11 -1.90 5.85 -6.41
CA PHE A 11 -1.70 7.28 -6.13
C PHE A 11 -0.43 7.89 -6.76
N THR A 12 0.65 7.12 -6.94
CA THR A 12 1.91 7.58 -7.55
C THR A 12 1.81 7.72 -9.07
N LEU A 13 0.85 7.04 -9.69
CA LEU A 13 0.70 6.96 -11.15
C LEU A 13 -0.05 8.08 -11.83
N PHE A 14 -0.73 8.90 -11.06
CA PHE A 14 -1.45 10.03 -11.61
C PHE A 14 -0.57 11.30 -11.63
N ASN A 15 0.61 11.31 -11.01
CA ASN A 15 1.40 12.55 -10.83
C ASN A 15 2.60 12.72 -11.78
N ILE A 16 2.79 11.88 -12.80
CA ILE A 16 3.86 12.10 -13.80
C ILE A 16 3.31 11.97 -15.23
N SER A 17 2.28 12.75 -15.52
CA SER A 17 1.92 13.15 -16.88
C SER A 17 2.66 14.44 -17.21
N ASN A 18 3.73 14.34 -18.00
CA ASN A 18 4.45 15.49 -18.52
C ASN A 18 3.52 16.31 -19.43
N THR A 19 3.21 17.54 -19.02
CA THR A 19 2.95 18.64 -19.96
C THR A 19 3.68 19.89 -19.47
N ALA A 20 4.95 20.01 -19.84
CA ALA A 20 5.58 21.32 -19.97
C ALA A 20 4.96 22.01 -21.19
N SER A 21 3.77 22.61 -21.02
CA SER A 21 3.26 23.63 -21.93
C SER A 21 3.36 24.97 -21.23
N VAL A 22 4.36 25.76 -21.64
CA VAL A 22 4.52 27.15 -21.24
C VAL A 22 3.33 27.92 -21.83
N ASP A 23 2.36 28.28 -21.01
CA ASP A 23 1.40 29.32 -21.35
C ASP A 23 1.48 30.43 -20.29
N SER A 24 2.18 31.50 -20.68
CA SER A 24 2.15 32.76 -19.97
C SER A 24 0.79 33.41 -20.20
N SER A 25 -0.08 33.41 -19.19
CA SER A 25 -1.18 34.37 -19.16
C SER A 25 -1.31 35.07 -17.81
N ALA A 26 -1.57 36.35 -17.92
CA ALA A 26 -1.47 37.37 -16.89
C ALA A 26 -2.46 37.12 -15.74
N SER A 27 -1.91 36.79 -14.55
CA SER A 27 -2.38 37.14 -13.20
C SER A 27 -1.56 36.36 -12.14
N GLY A 28 -0.44 36.91 -11.69
CA GLY A 28 0.00 36.78 -10.29
C GLY A 28 0.52 35.45 -9.70
N VAL A 29 0.67 34.33 -10.42
CA VAL A 29 1.42 33.15 -9.91
C VAL A 29 2.23 32.51 -11.05
N LEU A 30 3.56 32.45 -10.91
CA LEU A 30 4.44 31.78 -11.87
C LEU A 30 4.34 30.25 -11.68
N CYS A 31 3.38 29.62 -12.36
CA CYS A 31 2.99 28.24 -12.09
C CYS A 31 4.06 27.17 -12.43
N SER A 32 5.08 27.45 -13.26
CA SER A 32 6.02 26.41 -13.70
C SER A 32 6.90 25.82 -12.58
N VAL A 33 7.43 26.65 -11.67
CA VAL A 33 8.29 26.20 -10.56
C VAL A 33 7.48 25.77 -9.34
N SER A 34 6.31 26.37 -9.12
CA SER A 34 5.43 26.02 -7.99
C SER A 34 4.76 24.66 -8.16
N VAL A 35 4.44 24.27 -9.41
CA VAL A 35 3.77 22.98 -9.71
C VAL A 35 4.60 21.79 -9.21
N GLY A 36 5.88 21.68 -9.59
CA GLY A 36 6.72 20.56 -9.14
C GLY A 36 6.97 20.53 -7.62
N ARG A 37 7.00 21.71 -6.97
CA ARG A 37 7.16 21.80 -5.50
C ARG A 37 5.90 21.36 -4.77
N ASP A 38 4.73 21.80 -5.23
CA ASP A 38 3.45 21.47 -4.60
C ASP A 38 3.12 19.98 -4.79
N GLU A 39 3.43 19.42 -5.96
CA GLU A 39 3.31 17.98 -6.24
C GLU A 39 4.21 17.15 -5.33
N LEU A 40 5.49 17.51 -5.22
CA LEU A 40 6.41 16.82 -4.33
C LEU A 40 5.95 16.88 -2.88
N LYS A 41 5.44 18.04 -2.43
CA LYS A 41 4.89 18.21 -1.07
C LYS A 41 3.71 17.27 -0.82
N CYS A 42 2.76 17.18 -1.77
CA CYS A 42 1.63 16.27 -1.62
C CYS A 42 2.05 14.81 -1.71
N TYR A 43 3.04 14.50 -2.55
CA TYR A 43 3.64 13.18 -2.60
C TYR A 43 4.29 12.76 -1.27
N MET A 44 5.02 13.65 -0.60
CA MET A 44 5.60 13.34 0.72
C MET A 44 4.52 13.07 1.78
N ARG A 45 3.41 13.83 1.77
CA ARG A 45 2.27 13.57 2.67
C ARG A 45 1.56 12.25 2.36
N LEU A 46 1.52 11.85 1.10
CA LEU A 46 1.00 10.55 0.69
C LEU A 46 1.88 9.39 1.22
N LEU A 47 3.20 9.55 1.19
CA LEU A 47 4.14 8.60 1.78
C LEU A 47 3.96 8.50 3.30
N GLU A 48 3.85 9.63 3.98
CA GLU A 48 3.58 9.72 5.42
C GLU A 48 2.26 9.02 5.79
N MET A 49 1.18 9.30 5.05
CA MET A 49 -0.10 8.60 5.24
C MET A 49 0.07 7.09 5.07
N THR A 50 0.83 6.65 4.06
CA THR A 50 1.03 5.21 3.83
C THR A 50 1.82 4.55 4.94
N GLN A 51 2.90 5.19 5.39
CA GLN A 51 3.67 4.71 6.52
C GLN A 51 2.78 4.58 7.76
N THR A 52 2.02 5.63 8.07
CA THR A 52 1.06 5.63 9.19
C THR A 52 0.12 4.45 9.06
N THR A 53 -0.42 4.21 7.86
CA THR A 53 -1.40 3.15 7.66
C THR A 53 -0.86 1.73 7.92
N VAL A 54 0.41 1.46 7.60
CA VAL A 54 1.00 0.13 7.83
C VAL A 54 1.40 -0.09 9.28
N THR A 55 1.65 0.99 10.03
CA THR A 55 2.03 0.93 11.44
C THR A 55 0.86 1.08 12.40
N THR A 56 -0.28 1.65 11.97
CA THR A 56 -1.47 1.85 12.80
C THR A 56 -2.03 0.52 13.29
N ASP A 57 -2.17 0.38 14.61
CA ASP A 57 -3.11 -0.58 15.18
C ASP A 57 -4.55 -0.09 14.96
N TRP A 58 -5.25 -0.73 14.03
CA TRP A 58 -6.64 -0.43 13.66
C TRP A 58 -7.67 -0.65 14.78
N LYS A 59 -7.24 -1.19 15.93
CA LYS A 59 -8.05 -1.34 17.14
C LYS A 59 -7.78 -0.25 18.17
N SER A 60 -6.70 0.52 17.99
CA SER A 60 -6.26 1.61 18.84
C SER A 60 -6.88 2.93 18.38
N ARG A 61 -7.70 3.54 19.24
CA ARG A 61 -8.36 4.81 18.90
C ARG A 61 -7.35 5.92 18.62
N SER A 62 -6.28 6.03 19.42
CA SER A 62 -5.28 7.08 19.26
C SER A 62 -4.50 6.95 17.95
N GLU A 63 -4.10 5.74 17.56
CA GLU A 63 -3.34 5.52 16.33
C GLU A 63 -4.21 5.69 15.08
N VAL A 64 -5.50 5.35 15.15
CA VAL A 64 -6.43 5.61 14.05
C VAL A 64 -6.69 7.11 13.87
N GLU A 65 -6.67 7.91 14.93
CA GLU A 65 -6.76 9.37 14.81
C GLU A 65 -5.49 10.01 14.22
N GLU A 66 -4.31 9.42 14.45
CA GLU A 66 -3.09 9.81 13.74
C GLU A 66 -3.22 9.54 12.23
N PHE A 67 -3.75 8.37 11.87
CA PHE A 67 -4.06 8.07 10.48
C PHE A 67 -5.11 9.04 9.90
N ARG A 68 -6.20 9.35 10.62
CA ARG A 68 -7.19 10.36 10.19
C ARG A 68 -6.53 11.70 9.90
N THR A 69 -5.62 12.13 10.77
CA THR A 69 -4.86 13.37 10.60
C THR A 69 -4.03 13.34 9.32
N SER A 70 -3.37 12.21 9.02
CA SER A 70 -2.62 12.03 7.77
C SER A 70 -3.52 12.13 6.52
N CYS A 71 -4.76 11.63 6.62
CA CYS A 71 -5.78 11.75 5.59
C CYS A 71 -6.23 13.21 5.36
N ASP A 72 -6.40 13.99 6.43
CA ASP A 72 -6.71 15.42 6.33
C ASP A 72 -5.54 16.19 5.70
N HIS A 73 -4.31 15.90 6.13
CA HIS A 73 -3.09 16.52 5.59
C HIS A 73 -2.94 16.36 4.07
N ILE A 74 -3.16 15.15 3.53
CA ILE A 74 -3.06 14.91 2.09
C ILE A 74 -4.22 15.55 1.33
N ARG A 75 -5.44 15.53 1.88
CA ARG A 75 -6.61 16.19 1.27
C ARG A 75 -6.37 17.68 1.15
N ASP A 76 -5.95 18.32 2.24
CA ASP A 76 -5.67 19.75 2.30
C ASP A 76 -4.54 20.12 1.33
N CYS A 77 -3.56 19.23 1.14
CA CYS A 77 -2.51 19.42 0.15
C CYS A 77 -3.08 19.52 -1.27
N TYR A 78 -3.89 18.55 -1.70
CA TYR A 78 -4.53 18.57 -3.03
C TYR A 78 -5.52 19.72 -3.21
N GLU A 79 -6.14 20.22 -2.15
CA GLU A 79 -7.01 21.39 -2.20
C GLU A 79 -6.23 22.70 -2.35
N SER A 80 -5.01 22.74 -1.80
CA SER A 80 -4.12 23.91 -1.86
C SER A 80 -3.45 24.11 -3.24
N MET A 81 -3.49 23.11 -4.13
CA MET A 81 -2.87 23.16 -5.47
C MET A 81 -3.63 24.09 -6.44
N LYS A 82 -3.31 25.38 -6.42
CA LYS A 82 -3.98 26.40 -7.25
C LYS A 82 -3.74 26.21 -8.76
N CYS A 83 -2.51 25.87 -9.16
CA CYS A 83 -2.11 25.80 -10.57
C CYS A 83 -2.66 24.57 -11.32
N ARG A 84 -3.05 23.51 -10.62
CA ARG A 84 -3.61 22.26 -11.20
C ARG A 84 -5.00 21.93 -10.65
N LYS A 85 -5.75 22.93 -10.17
CA LYS A 85 -7.04 22.71 -9.50
C LYS A 85 -8.06 21.93 -10.35
N ASN A 86 -8.05 22.15 -11.67
CA ASN A 86 -8.96 21.52 -12.64
C ASN A 86 -8.30 20.39 -13.43
N ASP A 87 -7.06 20.04 -13.07
CA ASP A 87 -6.34 18.96 -13.71
C ASP A 87 -7.02 17.62 -13.39
N THR A 88 -7.26 16.81 -14.41
CA THR A 88 -7.99 15.54 -14.28
C THR A 88 -7.28 14.58 -13.34
N ASP A 89 -5.95 14.60 -13.33
CA ASP A 89 -5.15 13.68 -12.53
C ASP A 89 -5.19 14.08 -11.04
N ILE A 90 -5.13 15.38 -10.75
CA ILE A 90 -5.27 15.91 -9.38
C ILE A 90 -6.69 15.70 -8.85
N LEU A 91 -7.71 15.90 -9.70
CA LEU A 91 -9.10 15.63 -9.32
C LEU A 91 -9.34 14.15 -9.03
N GLN A 92 -8.74 13.27 -9.83
CA GLN A 92 -8.79 11.83 -9.60
C GLN A 92 -8.02 11.43 -8.34
N ALA A 93 -6.82 11.97 -8.10
CA ALA A 93 -6.04 11.74 -6.89
C ALA A 93 -6.82 12.15 -5.64
N ARG A 94 -7.51 13.30 -5.65
CA ARG A 94 -8.38 13.75 -4.56
C ARG A 94 -9.52 12.76 -4.30
N LYS A 95 -10.22 12.33 -5.36
CA LYS A 95 -11.34 11.38 -5.26
C LYS A 95 -10.88 10.03 -4.72
N SER A 96 -9.75 9.52 -5.23
CA SER A 96 -9.15 8.28 -4.76
C SER A 96 -8.74 8.39 -3.30
N THR A 97 -8.12 9.50 -2.89
CA THR A 97 -7.60 9.72 -1.53
C THR A 97 -8.75 9.74 -0.55
N LYS A 98 -9.80 10.51 -0.87
CA LYS A 98 -11.02 10.52 -0.08
C LYS A 98 -11.61 9.12 0.07
N GLY A 99 -11.83 8.43 -1.05
CA GLY A 99 -12.40 7.08 -1.03
C GLY A 99 -11.54 6.08 -0.27
N TYR A 100 -10.22 6.27 -0.26
CA TYR A 100 -9.29 5.47 0.53
C TYR A 100 -9.40 5.74 2.02
N CYS A 101 -9.36 7.02 2.42
CA CYS A 101 -9.54 7.45 3.81
C CYS A 101 -10.87 6.98 4.38
N ASP A 102 -11.98 7.20 3.66
CA ASP A 102 -13.32 6.75 4.05
C ASP A 102 -13.35 5.22 4.26
N ARG A 103 -12.63 4.48 3.40
CA ARG A 103 -12.52 3.02 3.48
C ARG A 103 -11.66 2.56 4.64
N MET A 104 -10.56 3.22 4.96
CA MET A 104 -9.68 2.83 6.06
C MET A 104 -10.30 3.18 7.42
N LEU A 105 -10.99 4.33 7.50
CA LEU A 105 -11.61 4.83 8.73
C LEU A 105 -12.97 4.22 9.03
N PHE A 106 -13.53 3.38 8.13
CA PHE A 106 -14.88 2.85 8.29
C PHE A 106 -15.06 2.12 9.63
N MET A 107 -14.04 1.35 10.07
CA MET A 107 -14.11 0.61 11.33
C MET A 107 -14.22 1.54 12.53
N SER A 108 -13.35 2.55 12.60
CA SER A 108 -13.35 3.53 13.67
C SER A 108 -14.60 4.40 13.66
N ASP A 109 -15.14 4.71 12.48
CA ASP A 109 -16.29 5.60 12.33
C ASP A 109 -17.60 4.88 12.61
N ASN A 110 -17.76 3.66 12.11
CA ASN A 110 -19.04 2.94 12.13
C ASN A 110 -19.15 1.94 13.29
N PHE A 111 -18.03 1.46 13.82
CA PHE A 111 -17.99 0.41 14.85
C PHE A 111 -17.18 0.77 16.12
N PRO A 112 -17.06 2.05 16.55
CA PRO A 112 -16.16 2.43 17.66
C PRO A 112 -16.53 1.73 18.98
N ASP A 113 -17.83 1.63 19.28
CA ASP A 113 -18.32 0.98 20.50
C ASP A 113 -18.08 -0.53 20.47
N CYS A 114 -18.25 -1.17 19.31
CA CYS A 114 -18.03 -2.60 19.15
C CYS A 114 -16.53 -2.93 19.30
N ILE A 115 -15.65 -2.14 18.66
CA ILE A 115 -14.19 -2.27 18.81
C ILE A 115 -13.79 -2.13 20.27
N GLN A 116 -14.30 -1.14 20.98
CA GLN A 116 -14.01 -0.96 22.40
C GLN A 116 -14.46 -2.18 23.24
N LYS A 117 -15.65 -2.72 22.99
CA LYS A 117 -16.13 -3.91 23.70
C LYS A 117 -15.30 -5.14 23.38
N LEU A 118 -14.85 -5.31 22.14
CA LEU A 118 -13.98 -6.42 21.72
C LEU A 118 -12.58 -6.31 22.33
N ASN A 119 -12.01 -5.11 22.38
CA ASN A 119 -10.77 -4.81 23.09
C ASN A 119 -10.89 -5.17 24.59
N ASN A 120 -12.00 -4.78 25.23
CA ASN A 120 -12.27 -5.10 26.64
C ASN A 120 -12.47 -6.61 26.87
N LYS A 121 -13.12 -7.30 25.94
CA LYS A 121 -13.26 -8.77 25.98
C LYS A 121 -11.90 -9.47 25.91
N ASN A 122 -10.94 -8.86 25.20
CA ASN A 122 -9.57 -9.32 25.14
C ASN A 122 -9.43 -10.81 24.74
N SER A 123 -10.23 -11.26 23.77
CA SER A 123 -10.16 -12.65 23.33
C SER A 123 -8.87 -12.90 22.55
N GLN A 124 -8.34 -14.13 22.62
CA GLN A 124 -7.17 -14.50 21.83
C GLN A 124 -7.40 -14.34 20.31
N CYS A 125 -8.63 -14.59 19.85
CA CYS A 125 -9.00 -14.36 18.45
C CYS A 125 -8.87 -12.87 18.10
N TRP A 126 -9.55 -12.00 18.85
CA TRP A 126 -9.54 -10.57 18.56
C TRP A 126 -8.16 -9.96 18.66
N GLN A 127 -7.33 -10.38 19.63
CA GLN A 127 -5.96 -9.90 19.76
C GLN A 127 -5.10 -10.26 18.54
N LYS A 128 -5.24 -11.48 18.03
CA LYS A 128 -4.48 -11.97 16.85
C LYS A 128 -5.06 -11.51 15.52
N TYR A 129 -6.35 -11.16 15.49
CA TYR A 129 -7.02 -10.74 14.27
C TYR A 129 -6.45 -9.41 13.79
N ILE A 130 -5.98 -9.34 12.55
CA ILE A 130 -5.58 -8.08 11.94
C ILE A 130 -6.70 -7.67 10.98
N PRO A 131 -7.38 -6.54 11.21
CA PRO A 131 -8.50 -6.09 10.37
C PRO A 131 -8.06 -5.56 9.00
N VAL A 132 -6.82 -5.84 8.58
CA VAL A 132 -6.30 -5.45 7.28
C VAL A 132 -6.57 -6.61 6.33
N PRO A 133 -7.55 -6.47 5.42
CA PRO A 133 -7.84 -7.55 4.48
C PRO A 133 -6.69 -7.66 3.48
N GLY A 134 -5.97 -8.77 3.58
CA GLY A 134 -5.01 -9.25 2.59
C GLY A 134 -5.45 -10.61 2.10
N TYR A 135 -5.99 -10.64 0.88
CA TYR A 135 -6.08 -11.73 -0.11
C TYR A 135 -6.66 -13.11 0.25
N SER A 136 -6.79 -13.49 1.52
CA SER A 136 -7.41 -14.77 1.88
C SER A 136 -8.92 -14.63 1.95
N CYS A 137 -9.62 -15.09 0.91
CA CYS A 137 -11.09 -15.20 0.92
C CYS A 137 -11.61 -16.24 1.93
N THR A 138 -10.72 -17.10 2.46
CA THR A 138 -11.09 -18.21 3.34
C THR A 138 -11.03 -17.86 4.83
N ASP A 139 -10.23 -16.86 5.21
CA ASP A 139 -9.99 -16.51 6.62
C ASP A 139 -10.13 -15.00 6.91
N ILE A 140 -10.97 -14.30 6.14
CA ILE A 140 -11.24 -12.83 6.27
C ILE A 140 -11.57 -12.43 7.73
N PHE A 141 -12.19 -13.34 8.48
CA PHE A 141 -12.65 -13.12 9.85
C PHE A 141 -11.88 -13.98 10.87
N GLY A 142 -10.62 -14.28 10.56
CA GLY A 142 -9.75 -15.13 11.36
C GLY A 142 -10.08 -16.61 11.23
N ALA A 143 -9.20 -17.46 11.77
CA ALA A 143 -9.33 -18.91 11.68
C ALA A 143 -10.69 -19.40 12.19
N LYS A 144 -11.40 -20.17 11.35
CA LYS A 144 -12.76 -20.69 11.64
C LYS A 144 -13.78 -19.59 11.95
N ASP A 145 -13.64 -18.42 11.30
CA ASP A 145 -14.49 -17.25 11.52
C ASP A 145 -14.54 -16.81 13.00
N CYS A 146 -13.43 -16.91 13.73
CA CYS A 146 -13.45 -16.64 15.16
C CYS A 146 -13.93 -15.21 15.48
N VAL A 147 -13.66 -14.23 14.60
CA VAL A 147 -14.12 -12.85 14.75
C VAL A 147 -15.64 -12.75 14.64
N LYS A 148 -16.28 -13.54 13.78
CA LYS A 148 -17.75 -13.63 13.74
C LYS A 148 -18.30 -14.00 15.11
N SER A 149 -17.74 -15.05 15.72
CA SER A 149 -18.20 -15.50 17.04
C SER A 149 -18.04 -14.41 18.10
N ASP A 150 -16.92 -13.67 18.06
CA ASP A 150 -16.67 -12.60 19.00
C ASP A 150 -17.60 -11.40 18.80
N VAL A 151 -17.76 -10.94 17.56
CA VAL A 151 -18.65 -9.81 17.22
C VAL A 151 -20.10 -10.16 17.54
N GLU A 152 -20.60 -11.34 17.15
CA GLU A 152 -21.98 -11.75 17.45
C GLU A 152 -22.25 -11.83 18.96
N LYS A 153 -21.29 -12.32 19.75
CA LYS A 153 -21.42 -12.44 21.21
C LYS A 153 -21.36 -11.10 21.93
N VAL A 154 -20.54 -10.17 21.44
CA VAL A 154 -20.23 -8.90 22.12
C VAL A 154 -21.09 -7.75 21.63
N CYS A 155 -21.30 -7.68 20.32
CA CYS A 155 -21.96 -6.57 19.64
C CYS A 155 -23.31 -6.96 19.03
N GLY A 156 -23.57 -8.27 18.90
CA GLY A 156 -24.84 -8.79 18.37
C GLY A 156 -24.77 -9.13 16.89
N LYS A 157 -25.78 -9.89 16.43
CA LYS A 157 -25.84 -10.40 15.05
C LYS A 157 -26.02 -9.31 13.99
N SER A 158 -26.77 -8.25 14.31
CA SER A 158 -26.97 -7.12 13.39
C SER A 158 -25.66 -6.36 13.13
N GLU A 159 -24.88 -6.11 14.18
CA GLU A 159 -23.56 -5.49 14.06
C GLU A 159 -22.58 -6.37 13.29
N TRP A 160 -22.61 -7.69 13.52
CA TRP A 160 -21.86 -8.63 12.71
C TRP A 160 -22.18 -8.52 11.22
N VAL A 161 -23.45 -8.46 10.83
CA VAL A 161 -23.84 -8.35 9.42
C VAL A 161 -23.25 -7.09 8.79
N ARG A 162 -23.35 -5.94 9.46
CA ARG A 162 -22.77 -4.67 8.98
C ARG A 162 -21.25 -4.75 8.86
N PHE A 163 -20.58 -5.22 9.92
CA PHE A 163 -19.12 -5.37 9.95
C PHE A 163 -18.62 -6.29 8.84
N ARG A 164 -19.28 -7.44 8.67
CA ARG A 164 -18.97 -8.41 7.61
C ARG A 164 -19.10 -7.78 6.24
N ASP A 165 -20.22 -7.11 5.96
CA ASP A 165 -20.51 -6.57 4.63
C ASP A 165 -19.54 -5.46 4.26
N ASP A 166 -19.14 -4.61 5.22
CA ASP A 166 -18.17 -3.54 4.99
C ASP A 166 -16.75 -4.09 4.79
N ILE A 167 -16.31 -5.07 5.60
CA ILE A 167 -15.02 -5.75 5.40
C ILE A 167 -14.98 -6.45 4.04
N ILE A 168 -16.05 -7.15 3.64
CA ILE A 168 -16.15 -7.81 2.33
C ILE A 168 -16.12 -6.76 1.21
N ASN A 169 -16.86 -5.66 1.33
CA ASN A 169 -16.86 -4.59 0.34
C ASN A 169 -15.48 -3.94 0.18
N PHE A 170 -14.77 -3.70 1.28
CA PHE A 170 -13.40 -3.22 1.27
C PHE A 170 -12.48 -4.22 0.55
N SER A 171 -12.55 -5.50 0.95
CA SER A 171 -11.70 -6.58 0.42
C SER A 171 -11.90 -6.79 -1.07
N LEU A 172 -13.16 -6.88 -1.54
CA LEU A 172 -13.48 -7.17 -2.93
C LEU A 172 -13.20 -5.99 -3.87
N LYS A 173 -13.42 -4.74 -3.43
CA LYS A 173 -13.19 -3.55 -4.27
C LYS A 173 -11.75 -3.04 -4.23
N GLY A 174 -11.00 -3.29 -3.15
CA GLY A 174 -9.61 -2.86 -3.01
C GLY A 174 -8.60 -3.76 -3.74
N VAL A 175 -8.84 -5.09 -3.76
CA VAL A 175 -7.96 -6.07 -4.44
C VAL A 175 -8.10 -6.02 -5.96
N SER A 176 -9.32 -5.81 -6.47
CA SER A 176 -9.67 -6.17 -7.83
C SER A 176 -9.26 -5.17 -8.91
N ILE A 177 -8.98 -3.91 -8.55
CA ILE A 177 -8.94 -2.83 -9.54
C ILE A 177 -7.57 -2.74 -10.22
N PHE A 178 -6.46 -2.72 -9.48
CA PHE A 178 -5.12 -2.52 -10.07
C PHE A 178 -4.62 -3.74 -10.85
N TRP A 179 -4.67 -4.93 -10.25
CA TRP A 179 -4.12 -6.16 -10.85
C TRP A 179 -4.94 -6.72 -12.02
N LYS A 180 -6.22 -6.34 -12.12
CA LYS A 180 -7.09 -6.74 -13.22
C LYS A 180 -7.26 -5.64 -14.27
N ASN A 181 -6.63 -4.48 -14.07
CA ASN A 181 -6.64 -3.39 -15.02
C ASN A 181 -5.24 -3.20 -15.63
N PRO A 182 -4.95 -3.89 -16.75
CA PRO A 182 -3.69 -3.75 -17.47
C PRO A 182 -3.29 -2.30 -17.76
N ALA A 183 -4.26 -1.40 -17.91
CA ALA A 183 -3.99 0.03 -18.15
C ALA A 183 -3.32 0.70 -16.94
N GLU A 184 -3.70 0.36 -15.71
CA GLU A 184 -3.07 0.93 -14.51
C GLU A 184 -1.64 0.40 -14.32
N ILE A 185 -1.41 -0.89 -14.60
CA ILE A 185 -0.06 -1.48 -14.59
C ILE A 185 0.82 -0.83 -15.68
N GLN A 186 0.28 -0.60 -16.88
CA GLN A 186 1.02 0.05 -17.96
C GLN A 186 1.36 1.50 -17.62
N ASN A 187 0.41 2.25 -17.04
CA ASN A 187 0.67 3.59 -16.53
C ASN A 187 1.79 3.56 -15.47
N PHE A 188 1.84 2.50 -14.65
CA PHE A 188 2.93 2.28 -13.70
C PHE A 188 4.29 2.11 -14.30
N GLN A 189 4.38 1.18 -15.22
CA GLN A 189 5.61 0.93 -15.93
C GLN A 189 6.07 2.18 -16.66
N GLN A 190 5.15 2.97 -17.22
CA GLN A 190 5.49 4.21 -17.90
C GLN A 190 5.98 5.30 -16.94
N ALA A 191 5.34 5.49 -15.78
CA ALA A 191 5.80 6.44 -14.77
C ALA A 191 7.21 6.10 -14.27
N CYS A 192 7.49 4.83 -13.99
CA CYS A 192 8.81 4.37 -13.58
C CYS A 192 9.88 4.56 -14.67
N LYS A 193 9.54 4.37 -15.96
CA LYS A 193 10.42 4.69 -17.08
C LYS A 193 10.72 6.19 -17.16
N ASN A 194 9.71 7.04 -16.99
CA ASN A 194 9.87 8.49 -17.02
C ASN A 194 10.77 8.98 -15.86
N LEU A 195 10.64 8.37 -14.68
CA LEU A 195 11.48 8.66 -13.52
C LEU A 195 12.97 8.37 -13.77
N GLN A 196 13.32 7.37 -14.58
CA GLN A 196 14.72 7.13 -14.95
C GLN A 196 15.36 8.34 -15.63
N GLY A 197 14.62 9.03 -16.51
CA GLY A 197 15.07 10.28 -17.12
C GLY A 197 15.21 11.42 -16.12
N CYS A 198 14.34 11.46 -15.09
CA CYS A 198 14.43 12.42 -13.99
C CYS A 198 15.68 12.20 -13.13
N TYR A 199 16.03 10.94 -12.80
CA TYR A 199 17.24 10.67 -12.04
C TYR A 199 18.52 11.08 -12.77
N ALA A 200 18.55 10.88 -14.10
CA ALA A 200 19.68 11.32 -14.92
C ALA A 200 19.88 12.84 -14.88
N SER A 201 18.80 13.63 -14.77
CA SER A 201 18.90 15.09 -14.65
C SER A 201 19.27 15.56 -13.24
N LEU A 202 19.10 14.72 -12.23
CA LEU A 202 19.52 14.97 -10.84
C LEU A 202 20.97 14.56 -10.55
N ALA A 203 21.68 14.00 -11.53
CA ALA A 203 23.08 13.57 -11.37
C ALA A 203 24.04 14.69 -10.95
N CYS A 204 23.70 15.96 -11.19
CA CYS A 204 24.48 17.12 -10.73
C CYS A 204 24.33 17.44 -9.23
N ARG A 205 23.52 16.66 -8.51
CA ARG A 205 23.20 16.80 -7.08
C ARG A 205 23.45 15.48 -6.33
N ASP A 206 24.26 14.59 -6.89
CA ASP A 206 24.60 13.28 -6.35
C ASP A 206 25.32 13.34 -4.98
N GLU A 207 26.02 14.43 -4.69
CA GLU A 207 26.62 14.71 -3.39
C GLU A 207 25.59 15.09 -2.29
N ASP A 208 24.35 15.44 -2.65
CA ASP A 208 23.27 15.73 -1.70
C ASP A 208 22.66 14.40 -1.21
N TRP A 209 23.04 14.00 0.00
CA TRP A 209 22.68 12.68 0.54
C TRP A 209 21.17 12.43 0.56
N HIS A 210 20.34 13.45 0.82
CA HIS A 210 18.89 13.29 0.85
C HIS A 210 18.34 13.05 -0.56
N ILE A 211 18.84 13.78 -1.56
CA ILE A 211 18.42 13.60 -2.97
C ILE A 211 18.87 12.23 -3.49
N ASN A 212 20.09 11.83 -3.15
CA ASN A 212 20.64 10.54 -3.52
C ASN A 212 19.84 9.39 -2.89
N GLN A 213 19.55 9.45 -1.59
CA GLN A 213 18.76 8.43 -0.88
C GLN A 213 17.35 8.30 -1.46
N VAL A 214 16.64 9.41 -1.68
CA VAL A 214 15.30 9.40 -2.26
C VAL A 214 15.33 8.81 -3.68
N THR A 215 16.33 9.17 -4.49
CA THR A 215 16.52 8.63 -5.84
C THR A 215 16.73 7.13 -5.82
N GLN A 216 17.62 6.62 -4.98
CA GLN A 216 17.91 5.19 -4.86
C GLN A 216 16.68 4.40 -4.37
N ASN A 217 16.00 4.90 -3.34
CA ASN A 217 14.79 4.27 -2.81
C ASN A 217 13.69 4.18 -3.89
N MET A 218 13.48 5.26 -4.63
CA MET A 218 12.47 5.30 -5.68
C MET A 218 12.86 4.42 -6.89
N GLN A 219 14.14 4.32 -7.23
CA GLN A 219 14.64 3.36 -8.22
C GLN A 219 14.42 1.91 -7.78
N ALA A 220 14.78 1.58 -6.54
CA ALA A 220 14.60 0.24 -5.97
C ALA A 220 13.10 -0.15 -5.99
N TYR A 221 12.24 0.76 -5.53
CA TYR A 221 10.79 0.58 -5.58
C TYR A 221 10.29 0.32 -7.01
N CYS A 222 10.64 1.18 -7.96
CA CYS A 222 10.20 1.06 -9.35
C CYS A 222 10.66 -0.25 -9.99
N ASN A 223 11.93 -0.60 -9.85
CA ASN A 223 12.50 -1.82 -10.44
C ASN A 223 11.80 -3.05 -9.87
N SER A 224 11.59 -3.10 -8.55
CA SER A 224 10.97 -4.24 -7.89
C SER A 224 9.48 -4.39 -8.21
N MET A 225 8.74 -3.29 -8.29
CA MET A 225 7.33 -3.33 -8.66
C MET A 225 7.12 -3.67 -10.14
N VAL A 226 7.99 -3.18 -11.04
CA VAL A 226 7.98 -3.60 -12.44
C VAL A 226 8.23 -5.10 -12.54
N TYR A 227 9.31 -5.62 -11.94
CA TYR A 227 9.62 -7.06 -11.95
C TYR A 227 8.45 -7.93 -11.46
N LEU A 228 7.81 -7.55 -10.35
CA LEU A 228 6.67 -8.29 -9.79
C LEU A 228 5.44 -8.30 -10.71
N THR A 229 5.28 -7.27 -11.54
CA THR A 229 4.14 -7.13 -12.46
C THR A 229 4.41 -7.62 -13.87
N THR A 230 5.69 -7.78 -14.25
CA THR A 230 6.11 -8.30 -15.57
C THR A 230 6.67 -9.70 -15.45
N ASP A 231 7.90 -9.83 -14.97
CA ASP A 231 8.72 -11.02 -15.03
C ASP A 231 8.14 -12.13 -14.13
N PHE A 232 7.75 -11.76 -12.91
CA PHE A 232 7.19 -12.71 -11.95
C PHE A 232 5.69 -13.02 -12.18
N SER A 233 5.02 -12.29 -13.08
CA SER A 233 3.57 -12.37 -13.26
C SER A 233 3.09 -13.78 -13.65
N GLY A 234 3.88 -14.52 -14.44
CA GLY A 234 3.58 -15.91 -14.79
C GLY A 234 3.62 -16.84 -13.60
N CYS A 235 4.60 -16.67 -12.70
CA CYS A 235 4.68 -17.44 -11.46
C CYS A 235 3.54 -17.10 -10.50
N MET A 236 3.25 -15.80 -10.34
CA MET A 236 2.12 -15.27 -9.56
C MET A 236 0.80 -15.95 -9.94
N GLN A 237 0.51 -16.09 -11.23
CA GLN A 237 -0.70 -16.78 -11.72
C GLN A 237 -0.73 -18.26 -11.31
N LYS A 238 0.39 -18.99 -11.44
CA LYS A 238 0.47 -20.40 -11.04
C LYS A 238 0.21 -20.58 -9.54
N LEU A 239 0.79 -19.72 -8.70
CA LEU A 239 0.61 -19.74 -7.24
C LEU A 239 -0.84 -19.43 -6.85
N ASN A 240 -1.46 -18.43 -7.47
CA ASN A 240 -2.87 -18.12 -7.27
C ASN A 240 -3.78 -19.30 -7.63
N ASN A 241 -3.48 -20.00 -8.74
CA ASN A 241 -4.25 -21.17 -9.16
C ASN A 241 -4.03 -22.38 -8.24
N ARG A 242 -2.86 -22.50 -7.62
CA ARG A 242 -2.57 -23.53 -6.63
C ARG A 242 -3.40 -23.36 -5.36
N ASN A 243 -3.77 -22.12 -5.03
CA ASN A 243 -4.66 -21.78 -3.91
C ASN A 243 -4.23 -22.44 -2.58
N SER A 244 -2.92 -22.46 -2.32
CA SER A 244 -2.35 -23.08 -1.12
C SER A 244 -2.57 -22.20 0.12
N GLN A 245 -2.63 -22.82 1.30
CA GLN A 245 -2.78 -22.06 2.54
C GLN A 245 -1.62 -21.10 2.79
N CYS A 246 -0.37 -21.45 2.43
CA CYS A 246 0.75 -20.55 2.63
C CYS A 246 0.65 -19.33 1.70
N TRP A 247 0.54 -19.53 0.38
CA TRP A 247 0.44 -18.43 -0.58
C TRP A 247 -0.78 -17.53 -0.33
N MET A 248 -1.94 -18.13 -0.06
CA MET A 248 -3.18 -17.36 0.14
C MET A 248 -3.18 -16.59 1.47
N ASN A 249 -2.50 -17.11 2.49
CA ASN A 249 -2.35 -16.45 3.79
C ASN A 249 -1.00 -15.71 3.92
N TYR A 250 -0.24 -15.60 2.83
CA TYR A 250 1.01 -14.89 2.85
C TYR A 250 0.75 -13.39 3.00
N VAL A 251 1.02 -12.91 4.20
CA VAL A 251 1.02 -11.50 4.52
C VAL A 251 2.46 -11.15 4.89
N PRO A 252 3.15 -10.27 4.14
CA PRO A 252 4.53 -9.89 4.47
C PRO A 252 4.66 -9.26 5.86
N VAL A 253 3.56 -8.91 6.52
CA VAL A 253 3.46 -8.24 7.84
C VAL A 253 2.60 -9.08 8.76
N ASN A 254 3.24 -9.88 9.61
CA ASN A 254 2.66 -10.40 10.83
C ASN A 254 3.79 -10.69 11.83
N GLY A 255 3.67 -10.20 13.07
CA GLY A 255 4.65 -10.41 14.14
C GLY A 255 5.92 -9.57 13.98
N ASP A 256 7.07 -10.10 14.42
CA ASP A 256 8.40 -9.56 14.13
C ASP A 256 8.60 -9.55 12.61
N PHE A 257 8.20 -8.44 12.00
CA PHE A 257 8.09 -8.25 10.56
C PHE A 257 9.41 -8.55 9.86
N CYS A 258 10.52 -8.15 10.46
CA CYS A 258 11.84 -8.32 9.88
C CYS A 258 12.26 -9.80 9.79
N SER A 259 11.75 -10.68 10.68
CA SER A 259 12.16 -12.09 10.73
C SER A 259 11.28 -13.03 9.89
N ASN A 260 10.05 -12.62 9.53
CA ASN A 260 9.05 -13.48 8.90
C ASN A 260 8.53 -12.96 7.55
N VAL A 261 9.36 -12.16 6.85
CA VAL A 261 9.01 -11.52 5.58
C VAL A 261 8.47 -12.48 4.52
N PHE A 262 8.86 -13.75 4.53
CA PHE A 262 8.44 -14.76 3.55
C PHE A 262 7.47 -15.81 4.12
N GLY A 263 6.69 -15.42 5.13
CA GLY A 263 5.73 -16.27 5.80
C GLY A 263 6.37 -17.17 6.86
N TYR A 264 5.51 -17.80 7.67
CA TYR A 264 5.94 -18.70 8.74
C TYR A 264 6.81 -19.84 8.19
N ASN A 265 7.97 -20.09 8.81
CA ASN A 265 8.98 -21.04 8.35
C ASN A 265 9.41 -20.86 6.88
N TYR A 266 9.34 -19.63 6.35
CA TYR A 266 9.64 -19.31 4.96
C TYR A 266 8.81 -20.13 3.97
N CYS A 267 7.55 -20.44 4.29
CA CYS A 267 6.73 -21.32 3.46
C CYS A 267 6.62 -20.83 1.99
N VAL A 268 6.65 -19.51 1.76
CA VAL A 268 6.58 -18.91 0.42
C VAL A 268 7.78 -19.30 -0.43
N ARG A 269 8.97 -19.39 0.18
CA ARG A 269 10.18 -19.87 -0.49
C ARG A 269 9.95 -21.25 -1.09
N SER A 270 9.53 -22.19 -0.25
CA SER A 270 9.32 -23.57 -0.64
C SER A 270 8.26 -23.67 -1.75
N GLU A 271 7.17 -22.92 -1.63
CA GLU A 271 6.11 -22.94 -2.64
C GLU A 271 6.54 -22.33 -3.98
N ILE A 272 7.27 -21.21 -3.98
CA ILE A 272 7.78 -20.61 -5.22
C ILE A 272 8.78 -21.55 -5.90
N ILE A 273 9.71 -22.15 -5.13
CA ILE A 273 10.68 -23.09 -5.68
C ILE A 273 9.97 -24.29 -6.32
N GLU A 274 8.95 -24.83 -5.65
CA GLU A 274 8.20 -25.99 -6.16
C GLU A 274 7.39 -25.67 -7.41
N VAL A 275 6.74 -24.50 -7.47
CA VAL A 275 5.81 -24.15 -8.55
C VAL A 275 6.51 -23.48 -9.75
N CYS A 276 7.55 -22.70 -9.47
CA CYS A 276 8.17 -21.79 -10.43
C CYS A 276 9.68 -21.99 -10.55
N GLY A 277 10.32 -22.66 -9.59
CA GLY A 277 11.74 -22.95 -9.61
C GLY A 277 12.60 -21.98 -8.80
N GLN A 278 13.87 -22.36 -8.62
CA GLN A 278 14.83 -21.63 -7.78
C GLN A 278 15.10 -20.20 -8.26
N GLN A 279 15.13 -19.97 -9.58
CA GLN A 279 15.44 -18.65 -10.12
C GLN A 279 14.31 -17.64 -9.87
N GLU A 280 13.05 -18.09 -10.00
CA GLU A 280 11.87 -17.28 -9.68
C GLU A 280 11.81 -16.92 -8.20
N TRP A 281 12.24 -17.84 -7.32
CA TRP A 281 12.41 -17.54 -5.90
C TRP A 281 13.44 -16.43 -5.65
N ILE A 282 14.64 -16.56 -6.24
CA ILE A 282 15.71 -15.57 -6.07
C ILE A 282 15.23 -14.18 -6.49
N GLY A 283 14.61 -14.08 -7.67
CA GLY A 283 14.09 -12.82 -8.19
C GLY A 283 12.97 -12.24 -7.34
N PHE A 284 12.01 -13.07 -6.89
CA PHE A 284 10.96 -12.63 -5.98
C PHE A 284 11.52 -12.13 -4.64
N ARG A 285 12.38 -12.92 -4.01
CA ARG A 285 13.01 -12.63 -2.72
C ARG A 285 13.76 -11.31 -2.76
N ASP A 286 14.62 -11.11 -3.75
CA ASP A 286 15.47 -9.92 -3.83
C ASP A 286 14.65 -8.65 -4.08
N ASN A 287 13.63 -8.74 -4.94
CA ASN A 287 12.74 -7.60 -5.20
C ASN A 287 11.82 -7.30 -4.01
N MET A 288 11.37 -8.32 -3.28
CA MET A 288 10.63 -8.12 -2.03
C MET A 288 11.50 -7.47 -0.94
N ILE A 289 12.76 -7.91 -0.79
CA ILE A 289 13.70 -7.29 0.16
C ILE A 289 13.91 -5.82 -0.20
N ASN A 290 14.23 -5.51 -1.46
CA ASN A 290 14.44 -4.14 -1.91
C ASN A 290 13.22 -3.25 -1.64
N LEU A 291 12.02 -3.77 -1.92
CA LEU A 291 10.76 -3.06 -1.69
C LEU A 291 10.53 -2.79 -0.19
N LEU A 292 10.77 -3.80 0.64
CA LEU A 292 10.53 -3.73 2.08
C LEU A 292 11.58 -2.88 2.81
N SER A 293 12.83 -2.84 2.33
CA SER A 293 13.86 -1.95 2.86
C SER A 293 13.52 -0.47 2.63
N VAL A 294 12.72 -0.13 1.60
CA VAL A 294 12.24 1.25 1.37
C VAL A 294 11.12 1.61 2.35
N VAL A 295 10.17 0.71 2.57
CA VAL A 295 9.00 0.98 3.44
C VAL A 295 9.25 0.69 4.91
N SER A 296 10.33 0.00 5.24
CA SER A 296 10.69 -0.39 6.60
C SER A 296 12.21 -0.38 6.75
N PRO A 297 12.82 0.82 6.70
CA PRO A 297 14.28 0.98 6.75
C PRO A 297 14.91 0.46 8.05
N ASP A 298 14.12 0.32 9.12
CA ASP A 298 14.59 -0.21 10.40
C ASP A 298 14.75 -1.74 10.41
N CYS A 299 14.29 -2.44 9.36
CA CYS A 299 14.51 -3.87 9.21
C CYS A 299 15.83 -4.18 8.50
N ASN A 300 16.73 -4.90 9.17
CA ASN A 300 17.86 -5.53 8.51
C ASN A 300 17.40 -6.78 7.74
N LEU A 301 16.98 -6.59 6.50
CA LEU A 301 16.48 -7.66 5.62
C LEU A 301 17.57 -8.34 4.80
N ASP A 302 18.78 -7.78 4.74
CA ASP A 302 19.87 -8.32 3.91
C ASP A 302 20.28 -9.73 4.33
N GLN A 303 20.13 -10.06 5.62
CA GLN A 303 20.33 -11.42 6.13
C GLN A 303 19.46 -12.47 5.43
N LEU A 304 18.31 -12.07 4.86
CA LEU A 304 17.38 -12.97 4.18
C LEU A 304 17.79 -13.28 2.73
N ARG A 305 18.79 -12.59 2.16
CA ARG A 305 19.26 -12.82 0.78
C ARG A 305 19.96 -14.17 0.59
N ASN A 306 20.29 -14.86 1.67
CA ASN A 306 20.92 -16.19 1.63
C ASN A 306 19.90 -17.34 1.74
N LEU A 307 18.61 -17.03 1.96
CA LEU A 307 17.52 -18.02 1.94
C LEU A 307 17.23 -18.45 0.49
#